data_AF-A0A0B2UND5-F1
#
_entry.id   AF-A0A0B2UND5-F1
#
_cell.length_a   1.000
_cell.length_b   1.000
_cell.length_c   1.000
_cell.angle_alpha   90.00
_cell.angle_beta   90.00
_cell.angle_gamma   90.00
#
_symmetry.space_group_name_H-M   'P 1'
#
loop_
_entity.id
_entity.type
_entity.pdbx_description
1 polymer ?
#
loop_
_entity_poly.entity_id
_entity_poly.type
_entity_poly.pdbx_seq_one_letter_code
_entity_poly.pdbx_strand_id
1 'polypeptide(L)'
;MEWIPKRSRILASFIDRATLKLSLAPPVSWTFCEPLCGVGDQAVDAESAFENAQEDVREAVMAAFKREGIAMTDEKRTVLVYDTNSVLLDEFGDFFDHSGMRYHAENGVVVGRIDANRPKDILSYFVALEAKVSSDYAFGENIWRRLANDVLLHLIAHKQTRFRDTIAIIF
;
A
#
# COMPACT_ATOMS: atom_id res chain seq x y z
N MET A 1 -54.43 14.02 -15.68
CA MET A 1 -53.35 14.30 -14.70
C MET A 1 -52.21 13.35 -15.02
N GLU A 2 -51.22 13.81 -15.76
CA GLU A 2 -50.00 13.02 -16.03
C GLU A 2 -49.04 13.17 -14.85
N TRP A 3 -48.63 12.03 -14.31
CA TRP A 3 -47.66 11.93 -13.22
C TRP A 3 -46.27 11.84 -13.85
N ILE A 4 -45.53 12.95 -13.87
CA ILE A 4 -44.12 12.96 -14.27
C ILE A 4 -43.29 12.67 -13.01
N PRO A 5 -42.53 11.56 -12.93
CA PRO A 5 -41.66 11.33 -11.78
C PRO A 5 -40.53 12.35 -11.82
N LYS A 6 -40.37 13.11 -10.73
CA LYS A 6 -39.18 13.91 -10.48
C LYS A 6 -37.97 12.98 -10.52
N ARG A 7 -37.14 13.09 -11.55
CA ARG A 7 -35.78 12.54 -11.54
C ARG A 7 -35.09 13.12 -10.31
N SER A 8 -34.88 12.29 -9.29
CA SER A 8 -33.98 12.59 -8.19
C SER A 8 -32.60 12.80 -8.80
N ARG A 9 -32.20 14.07 -8.96
CA ARG A 9 -30.80 14.42 -9.20
C ARG A 9 -30.05 13.98 -7.94
N ILE A 10 -29.44 12.81 -7.99
CA ILE A 10 -28.30 12.49 -7.16
C ILE A 10 -27.28 13.57 -7.55
N LEU A 11 -27.09 14.58 -6.70
CA LEU A 11 -25.99 15.52 -6.85
C LEU A 11 -24.73 14.66 -6.77
N ALA A 12 -24.06 14.47 -7.91
CA ALA A 12 -22.73 13.89 -7.91
C ALA A 12 -21.88 14.78 -6.98
N SER A 13 -21.48 14.23 -5.84
CA SER A 13 -20.47 14.84 -4.99
C SER A 13 -19.19 14.90 -5.80
N PHE A 14 -18.80 16.11 -6.18
CA PHE A 14 -17.51 16.35 -6.79
C PHE A 14 -16.48 16.46 -5.67
N ILE A 15 -15.48 15.60 -5.71
CA ILE A 15 -14.51 15.40 -4.64
C ILE A 15 -13.11 15.63 -5.21
N ASP A 16 -12.32 16.46 -4.55
CA ASP A 16 -10.96 16.85 -4.93
C ASP A 16 -9.87 16.01 -4.26
N ARG A 17 -10.24 15.14 -3.31
CA ARG A 17 -9.32 14.31 -2.52
C ARG A 17 -9.84 12.89 -2.32
N ALA A 18 -8.95 11.92 -2.23
CA ALA A 18 -9.29 10.58 -1.80
C ALA A 18 -8.15 9.94 -1.03
N THR A 19 -8.48 9.06 -0.09
CA THR A 19 -7.52 8.16 0.55
C THR A 19 -7.69 6.77 -0.01
N LEU A 20 -6.62 6.24 -0.62
CA LEU A 20 -6.55 4.87 -1.11
C LEU A 20 -5.94 4.00 -0.02
N LYS A 21 -6.65 2.96 0.41
CA LYS A 21 -6.10 1.96 1.35
C LYS A 21 -5.53 0.79 0.58
N LEU A 22 -4.23 0.53 0.73
CA LEU A 22 -3.50 -0.51 0.01
C LEU A 22 -2.97 -1.57 0.98
N SER A 23 -2.83 -2.80 0.49
CA SER A 23 -2.12 -3.89 1.18
C SER A 23 -0.78 -4.17 0.54
N LEU A 24 0.29 -4.20 1.34
CA LEU A 24 1.66 -4.46 0.91
C LEU A 24 2.25 -5.68 1.62
N ALA A 25 2.88 -6.57 0.86
CA ALA A 25 3.89 -7.49 1.34
C ALA A 25 5.25 -6.81 1.21
N PRO A 26 5.87 -6.36 2.31
CA PRO A 26 7.08 -5.55 2.24
C PRO A 26 8.24 -6.36 1.64
N PRO A 27 9.09 -5.76 0.79
CA PRO A 27 10.31 -6.39 0.29
C PRO A 27 11.26 -6.73 1.44
N VAL A 28 11.99 -7.85 1.30
CA VAL A 28 13.04 -8.21 2.25
C VAL A 28 14.09 -7.12 2.38
N SER A 29 14.42 -6.44 1.27
CA SER A 29 15.37 -5.33 1.22
C SER A 29 14.91 -4.07 1.96
N TRP A 30 13.62 -3.93 2.26
CA TRP A 30 13.11 -2.85 3.11
C TRP A 30 13.09 -3.25 4.58
N THR A 31 13.27 -4.54 4.85
CA THR A 31 13.12 -5.13 6.17
C THR A 31 14.42 -5.53 6.85
N PHE A 32 15.55 -5.42 6.14
CA PHE A 32 16.82 -5.98 6.58
C PHE A 32 18.01 -5.08 6.23
N CYS A 33 18.98 -4.98 7.14
CA CYS A 33 20.33 -4.53 6.80
C CYS A 33 21.17 -5.72 6.37
N GLU A 34 21.74 -5.66 5.16
CA GLU A 34 22.73 -6.59 4.58
C GLU A 34 23.80 -7.14 5.57
N PRO A 35 24.45 -8.29 5.27
CA PRO A 35 24.68 -9.46 6.13
C PRO A 35 25.73 -9.31 7.26
N LEU A 36 25.98 -8.10 7.74
CA LEU A 36 26.97 -7.79 8.78
C LEU A 36 26.35 -7.29 10.10
N CYS A 37 25.04 -7.10 10.15
CA CYS A 37 24.36 -6.72 11.38
C CYS A 37 24.26 -7.93 12.29
N GLY A 38 24.87 -7.86 13.48
CA GLY A 38 24.69 -8.88 14.50
C GLY A 38 23.20 -9.07 14.82
N VAL A 39 22.84 -10.22 15.38
CA VAL A 39 21.45 -10.58 15.76
C VAL A 39 20.75 -9.50 16.62
N GLY A 40 21.51 -8.58 17.24
CA GLY A 40 21.00 -7.42 17.99
C GLY A 40 20.74 -6.13 17.19
N ASP A 41 21.16 -6.05 15.93
CA ASP A 41 21.12 -4.83 15.08
C ASP A 41 20.25 -5.01 13.82
N GLN A 42 19.34 -5.99 13.84
CA GLN A 42 18.37 -6.20 12.75
C GLN A 42 17.26 -5.15 12.83
N ALA A 43 17.53 -3.96 12.30
CA ALA A 43 16.55 -2.88 12.21
C ALA A 43 16.17 -2.63 10.75
N VAL A 44 14.87 -2.47 10.50
CA VAL A 44 14.37 -1.78 9.32
C VAL A 44 14.95 -0.37 9.31
N ASP A 45 15.57 0.05 8.21
CA ASP A 45 15.68 1.47 7.93
C ASP A 45 14.29 1.99 7.59
N ALA A 46 13.59 2.46 8.63
CA ALA A 46 12.21 2.91 8.57
C ALA A 46 12.03 4.07 7.60
N GLU A 47 13.05 4.93 7.49
CA GLU A 47 13.06 6.06 6.57
C GLU A 47 13.20 5.56 5.14
N SER A 48 14.17 4.69 4.86
CA SER A 48 14.34 4.12 3.51
C SER A 48 13.13 3.29 3.05
N ALA A 49 12.56 2.46 3.93
CA ALA A 49 11.36 1.68 3.62
C ALA A 49 10.16 2.59 3.32
N PHE A 50 10.01 3.69 4.06
CA PHE A 50 8.98 4.68 3.82
C PHE A 50 9.18 5.42 2.50
N GLU A 51 10.39 5.91 2.21
CA GLU A 51 10.73 6.62 0.99
C GLU A 51 10.51 5.77 -0.26
N ASN A 52 10.98 4.52 -0.24
CA ASN A 52 10.78 3.59 -1.35
C ASN A 52 9.29 3.29 -1.59
N ALA A 53 8.53 3.05 -0.52
CA ALA A 53 7.08 2.85 -0.62
C ALA A 53 6.37 4.09 -1.17
N GLN A 54 6.79 5.28 -0.73
CA GLN A 54 6.23 6.55 -1.18
C GLN A 54 6.52 6.78 -2.66
N GLU A 55 7.74 6.53 -3.12
CA GLU A 55 8.11 6.67 -4.53
C GLU A 55 7.30 5.72 -5.42
N ASP A 56 7.21 4.44 -5.05
CA ASP A 56 6.44 3.43 -5.78
C ASP A 56 4.96 3.81 -5.92
N VAL A 57 4.33 4.24 -4.82
CA VAL A 57 2.91 4.65 -4.81
C VAL A 57 2.73 5.95 -5.60
N ARG A 58 3.66 6.90 -5.49
CA ARG A 58 3.60 8.18 -6.22
C ARG A 58 3.72 7.96 -7.73
N GLU A 59 4.64 7.12 -8.16
CA GLU A 59 4.80 6.72 -9.57
C GLU A 59 3.49 6.12 -10.10
N ALA A 60 2.89 5.19 -9.35
CA ALA A 60 1.64 4.55 -9.72
C ALA A 60 0.45 5.53 -9.82
N VAL A 61 0.34 6.47 -8.88
CA VAL A 61 -0.68 7.54 -8.92
C VAL A 61 -0.48 8.41 -10.16
N MET A 62 0.74 8.86 -10.43
CA MET A 62 1.04 9.66 -11.63
C MET A 62 0.69 8.92 -12.91
N ALA A 63 1.02 7.63 -13.00
CA ALA A 63 0.69 6.79 -14.15
C ALA A 63 -0.83 6.62 -14.34
N ALA A 64 -1.58 6.44 -13.25
CA ALA A 64 -3.04 6.34 -13.28
C ALA A 64 -3.70 7.65 -13.76
N PHE A 65 -3.27 8.79 -13.22
CA PHE A 65 -3.76 10.10 -13.67
C PHE A 65 -3.48 10.35 -15.15
N LYS A 66 -2.26 10.02 -15.61
CA LYS A 66 -1.87 10.12 -17.01
C LYS A 66 -2.73 9.23 -17.91
N ARG A 67 -3.04 8.00 -17.49
CA ARG A 67 -3.89 7.07 -18.24
C ARG A 67 -5.33 7.58 -18.38
N GLU A 68 -5.89 8.18 -17.34
CA GLU A 68 -7.21 8.80 -17.39
C GLU A 68 -7.22 10.16 -18.11
N GLY A 69 -6.08 10.64 -18.62
CA GLY A 69 -5.96 11.93 -19.31
C GLY A 69 -6.09 13.14 -18.39
N ILE A 70 -5.85 12.97 -17.09
CA ILE A 70 -5.97 14.00 -16.07
C ILE A 70 -4.58 14.58 -15.79
N ALA A 71 -4.44 15.90 -15.94
CA ALA A 71 -3.20 16.59 -15.61
C ALA A 71 -3.00 16.64 -14.09
N MET A 72 -1.85 16.15 -13.62
CA MET A 72 -1.40 16.28 -12.23
C MET A 72 -0.19 17.22 -12.22
N THR A 73 -0.35 18.38 -11.60
CA THR A 73 0.61 19.50 -11.68
C THR A 73 1.67 19.46 -10.57
N ASP A 74 1.43 18.72 -9.49
CA ASP A 74 2.34 18.62 -8.35
C ASP A 74 2.45 17.18 -7.83
N GLU A 75 3.68 16.72 -7.73
CA GLU A 75 4.07 15.42 -7.22
C GLU A 75 3.78 15.27 -5.72
N LYS A 76 3.71 16.38 -4.97
CA LYS A 76 3.41 16.43 -3.52
C LYS A 76 1.94 16.15 -3.19
N ARG A 77 1.11 15.87 -4.19
CA ARG A 77 -0.31 15.58 -4.02
C ARG A 77 -0.62 14.17 -3.56
N THR A 78 0.42 13.34 -3.46
CA THR A 78 0.35 11.99 -2.90
C THR A 78 1.16 11.98 -1.61
N VAL A 79 0.47 11.84 -0.48
CA VAL A 79 1.09 11.69 0.84
C VAL A 79 0.82 10.27 1.32
N LEU A 80 1.89 9.52 1.57
CA LEU A 80 1.81 8.17 2.10
C LEU A 80 1.76 8.20 3.63
N VAL A 81 0.90 7.37 4.22
CA VAL A 81 0.94 7.00 5.63
C VAL A 81 1.28 5.52 5.68
N TYR A 82 2.45 5.21 6.23
CA TYR A 82 2.98 3.86 6.33
C TYR A 82 3.74 3.70 7.65
N ASP A 83 3.34 2.73 8.45
CA ASP A 83 3.99 2.39 9.70
C ASP A 83 4.94 1.21 9.48
N THR A 84 6.23 1.52 9.39
CA THR A 84 7.30 0.56 9.12
C THR A 84 7.70 -0.13 10.42
N ASN A 85 7.62 -1.47 10.42
CA ASN A 85 8.01 -2.29 11.58
C ASN A 85 9.12 -3.26 11.18
N SER A 86 10.15 -3.36 12.02
CA SER A 86 11.19 -4.40 11.91
C SER A 86 10.56 -5.79 11.96
N VAL A 87 10.97 -6.66 11.05
CA VAL A 87 10.51 -8.04 10.99
C VAL A 87 11.70 -8.99 11.09
N LEU A 88 11.62 -9.93 12.03
CA LEU A 88 12.63 -10.98 12.19
C LEU A 88 12.32 -12.13 11.22
N LEU A 89 13.17 -12.36 10.22
CA LEU A 89 12.95 -13.45 9.27
C LEU A 89 13.20 -14.83 9.90
N ASP A 90 12.46 -15.84 9.46
CA ASP A 90 12.60 -17.22 9.91
C ASP A 90 13.93 -17.88 9.48
N GLU A 91 14.61 -17.31 8.48
CA GLU A 91 15.96 -17.69 8.07
C GLU A 91 17.01 -17.52 9.19
N PHE A 92 16.74 -16.69 10.20
CA PHE A 92 17.63 -16.49 11.35
C PHE A 92 17.52 -17.59 12.42
N GLY A 93 16.68 -18.61 12.20
CA GLY A 93 16.54 -19.78 13.04
C GLY A 93 15.27 -19.76 13.91
N ASP A 94 15.35 -20.38 15.08
CA ASP A 94 14.20 -20.58 15.97
C ASP A 94 13.99 -19.44 16.98
N PHE A 95 14.37 -18.23 16.57
CA PHE A 95 14.15 -17.03 17.34
C PHE A 95 12.82 -16.36 16.96
N PHE A 96 12.22 -15.70 17.94
CA PHE A 96 11.06 -14.85 17.78
C PHE A 96 11.42 -13.46 18.29
N ASP A 97 10.82 -12.44 17.69
CA ASP A 97 10.97 -11.06 18.15
C ASP A 97 10.28 -10.85 19.52
N HIS A 98 10.38 -9.63 20.03
CA HIS A 98 9.78 -9.25 21.32
C HIS A 98 8.24 -9.36 21.34
N SER A 99 7.60 -9.41 20.17
CA SER A 99 6.16 -9.61 20.02
C SER A 99 5.77 -11.10 19.91
N GLY A 100 6.76 -12.00 19.90
CA GLY A 100 6.56 -13.43 19.72
C GLY A 100 6.34 -13.84 18.27
N MET A 101 6.80 -13.02 17.32
CA MET A 101 6.64 -13.24 15.88
C MET A 101 7.98 -13.50 15.18
N ARG A 102 7.93 -14.30 14.12
CA ARG A 102 8.95 -14.37 13.08
C ARG A 102 8.28 -14.41 11.71
N TYR A 103 9.00 -14.08 10.65
CA TYR A 103 8.40 -13.76 9.36
C TYR A 103 8.99 -14.60 8.24
N HIS A 104 8.12 -15.11 7.38
CA HIS A 104 8.48 -15.95 6.25
C HIS A 104 8.59 -15.10 4.99
N ALA A 105 9.71 -15.22 4.29
CA ALA A 105 9.94 -14.56 3.01
C ALA A 105 9.88 -15.55 1.85
N GLU A 106 9.29 -15.11 0.74
CA GLU A 106 9.27 -15.85 -0.52
C GLU A 106 9.49 -14.87 -1.66
N ASN A 107 10.31 -15.23 -2.66
CA ASN A 107 10.59 -14.38 -3.82
C ASN A 107 11.04 -12.94 -3.48
N GLY A 108 11.79 -12.78 -2.38
CA GLY A 108 12.32 -11.49 -1.93
C GLY A 108 11.30 -10.56 -1.27
N VAL A 109 10.12 -11.07 -0.86
CA VAL A 109 9.10 -10.32 -0.14
C VAL A 109 8.63 -11.08 1.09
N VAL A 110 8.20 -10.38 2.13
CA VAL A 110 7.68 -10.98 3.36
C VAL A 110 6.21 -11.33 3.16
N VAL A 111 5.92 -12.63 3.03
CA VAL A 111 4.58 -13.14 2.66
C VAL A 111 3.81 -13.69 3.86
N GLY A 112 4.50 -14.00 4.95
CA GLY A 112 3.90 -14.67 6.09
C GLY A 112 4.51 -14.27 7.44
N ARG A 113 3.76 -14.54 8.49
CA ARG A 113 4.19 -14.46 9.89
C ARG A 113 3.89 -15.77 10.61
N ILE A 114 4.73 -16.11 11.56
CA ILE A 114 4.70 -17.31 12.37
C ILE A 114 4.70 -16.86 13.83
N ASP A 115 3.70 -17.31 14.58
CA ASP A 115 3.50 -17.01 15.99
C ASP A 115 4.21 -18.07 16.83
N ALA A 116 4.95 -17.67 17.88
CA ALA A 116 5.64 -18.58 18.79
C ALA A 116 4.71 -19.64 19.41
N ASN A 117 3.43 -19.31 19.60
CA ASN A 117 2.42 -20.22 20.14
C ASN A 117 1.88 -21.20 19.09
N ARG A 118 2.07 -20.90 17.79
CA ARG A 118 1.62 -21.71 16.65
C ARG A 118 2.71 -21.80 15.58
N PRO A 119 3.87 -22.41 15.91
CA PRO A 119 5.06 -22.37 15.05
C PRO A 119 4.91 -23.17 13.74
N LYS A 120 3.86 -23.98 13.62
CA LYS A 120 3.54 -24.77 12.42
C LYS A 120 2.66 -24.02 11.42
N ASP A 121 2.07 -22.90 11.82
CA ASP A 121 1.12 -22.13 11.00
C ASP A 121 1.83 -20.91 10.40
N ILE A 122 1.86 -20.83 9.07
CA ILE A 122 2.28 -19.62 8.35
C ILE A 122 1.03 -18.83 8.02
N LEU A 123 0.83 -17.70 8.69
CA LEU A 123 -0.29 -16.80 8.45
C LEU A 123 0.13 -15.73 7.45
N SER A 124 -0.70 -15.45 6.44
CA SER A 124 -0.40 -14.38 5.49
C SER A 124 -0.14 -13.05 6.19
N TYR A 125 0.90 -12.36 5.74
CA TYR A 125 1.32 -11.08 6.30
C TYR A 125 1.25 -9.98 5.24
N PHE A 126 0.53 -8.92 5.58
CA PHE A 126 0.45 -7.69 4.79
C PHE A 126 0.41 -6.51 5.75
N VAL A 127 1.05 -5.42 5.35
CA VAL A 127 0.99 -4.12 6.03
C VAL A 127 0.03 -3.21 5.27
N ALA A 128 -0.74 -2.44 6.03
CA ALA A 128 -1.66 -1.46 5.46
C ALA A 128 -0.90 -0.16 5.13
N LEU A 129 -1.17 0.40 3.96
CA LEU A 129 -0.75 1.75 3.60
C LEU A 129 -1.97 2.62 3.26
N GLU A 130 -1.88 3.90 3.59
CA GLU A 130 -2.85 4.88 3.15
C GLU A 130 -2.18 5.91 2.24
N ALA A 131 -2.61 5.98 0.98
CA ALA A 131 -2.18 7.02 0.06
C ALA A 131 -3.24 8.12 0.01
N LYS A 132 -2.92 9.28 0.58
CA LYS A 132 -3.77 10.48 0.50
C LYS A 132 -3.45 11.20 -0.80
N VAL A 133 -4.42 11.19 -1.72
CA VAL A 133 -4.30 11.74 -3.07
C VAL A 133 -5.20 12.96 -3.19
N SER A 134 -4.68 14.03 -3.79
CA SER A 134 -5.43 15.25 -4.08
C SER A 134 -5.30 15.64 -5.55
N SER A 135 -6.28 16.35 -6.08
CA SER A 135 -6.29 16.84 -7.45
C SER A 135 -6.71 18.32 -7.52
N ASP A 136 -6.30 19.00 -8.59
CA ASP A 136 -6.78 20.36 -8.94
C ASP A 136 -8.26 20.35 -9.31
N TYR A 137 -8.76 19.19 -9.72
CA TYR A 137 -10.09 19.03 -10.26
C TYR A 137 -10.88 18.14 -9.33
N ALA A 138 -12.11 18.56 -9.04
CA ALA A 138 -13.05 17.74 -8.32
C ALA A 138 -13.67 16.72 -9.29
N PHE A 139 -13.65 15.44 -8.92
CA PHE A 139 -14.16 14.34 -9.72
C PHE A 139 -15.36 13.67 -9.04
N GLY A 140 -16.20 13.01 -9.82
CA GLY A 140 -17.18 12.08 -9.24
C GLY A 140 -16.49 10.83 -8.69
N GLU A 141 -17.12 10.17 -7.72
CA GLU A 141 -16.61 8.97 -7.06
C GLU A 141 -16.16 7.86 -8.03
N ASN A 142 -16.85 7.71 -9.17
CA ASN A 142 -16.52 6.71 -10.18
C ASN A 142 -15.12 6.91 -10.78
N ILE A 143 -14.68 8.16 -10.96
CA ILE A 143 -13.33 8.46 -11.48
C ILE A 143 -12.29 8.06 -10.44
N TRP A 144 -12.51 8.40 -9.17
CA TRP A 144 -11.64 7.97 -8.07
C TRP A 144 -11.53 6.45 -7.96
N ARG A 145 -12.65 5.74 -8.16
CA ARG A 145 -12.65 4.26 -8.23
C ARG A 145 -11.80 3.71 -9.38
N ARG A 146 -11.88 4.32 -10.57
CA ARG A 146 -11.03 3.92 -11.70
C ARG A 146 -9.56 4.22 -11.44
N LEU A 147 -9.24 5.42 -10.94
CA LEU A 147 -7.87 5.80 -10.56
C LEU A 147 -7.29 4.81 -9.54
N ALA A 148 -8.05 4.45 -8.51
CA ALA A 148 -7.61 3.48 -7.51
C ALA A 148 -7.30 2.09 -8.10
N ASN A 149 -8.10 1.64 -9.07
CA ASN A 149 -7.85 0.39 -9.79
C ASN A 149 -6.62 0.49 -10.69
N ASP A 150 -6.45 1.60 -11.40
CA ASP A 150 -5.26 1.81 -12.25
C ASP A 150 -3.96 1.90 -11.43
N VAL A 151 -4.01 2.54 -10.25
CA VAL A 151 -2.89 2.54 -9.29
C VAL A 151 -2.51 1.11 -8.90
N LEU A 152 -3.49 0.30 -8.49
CA LEU A 152 -3.24 -1.09 -8.10
C LEU A 152 -2.67 -1.91 -9.27
N LEU A 153 -3.25 -1.80 -10.46
CA LEU A 153 -2.77 -2.50 -11.64
C LEU A 153 -1.33 -2.10 -12.01
N HIS A 154 -1.00 -0.81 -11.88
CA HIS A 154 0.36 -0.33 -12.11
C HIS A 154 1.35 -0.94 -11.10
N LEU A 155 1.01 -0.91 -9.81
CA LEU A 155 1.83 -1.48 -8.74
C LEU A 155 2.04 -2.98 -8.93
N ILE A 156 0.99 -3.74 -9.25
CA ILE A 156 1.09 -5.19 -9.51
C ILE A 156 2.02 -5.47 -10.69
N ALA A 157 1.88 -4.72 -11.78
CA ALA A 157 2.64 -4.95 -13.00
C ALA A 157 4.14 -4.62 -12.85
N HIS A 158 4.51 -3.64 -12.02
CA HIS A 158 5.88 -3.15 -11.94
C HIS A 158 6.61 -3.54 -10.66
N LYS A 159 5.90 -3.89 -9.58
CA LYS A 159 6.47 -4.16 -8.25
C LYS A 159 6.26 -5.62 -7.79
N GLN A 160 6.19 -6.55 -8.74
CA GLN A 160 6.29 -8.01 -8.51
C GLN A 160 5.39 -8.54 -7.36
N THR A 161 4.07 -8.34 -7.46
CA THR A 161 3.04 -8.86 -6.51
C THR A 161 3.12 -8.37 -5.06
N ARG A 162 4.04 -7.45 -4.73
CA ARG A 162 4.14 -6.83 -3.40
C ARG A 162 2.85 -6.14 -2.98
N PHE A 163 2.14 -5.54 -3.93
CA PHE A 163 0.84 -4.93 -3.70
C PHE A 163 -0.25 -5.87 -4.18
N ARG A 164 -1.25 -6.13 -3.33
CA ARG A 164 -2.33 -7.07 -3.67
C ARG A 164 -3.67 -6.42 -3.92
N ASP A 165 -4.07 -5.47 -3.09
CA ASP A 165 -5.45 -4.96 -3.09
C ASP A 165 -5.54 -3.48 -2.73
N THR A 166 -6.58 -2.82 -3.25
CA THR A 166 -7.12 -1.57 -2.71
C THR A 166 -8.35 -1.90 -1.86
N ILE A 167 -8.23 -1.79 -0.54
CA ILE A 167 -9.25 -2.22 0.42
C ILE A 167 -10.41 -1.21 0.49
N ALA A 168 -10.12 0.09 0.32
CA ALA A 168 -11.12 1.14 0.39
C ALA A 168 -10.67 2.44 -0.29
N ILE A 169 -11.66 3.26 -0.66
CA ILE A 169 -11.49 4.64 -1.09
C ILE A 169 -12.34 5.51 -0.16
N ILE A 170 -11.71 6.49 0.50
CA ILE A 170 -12.36 7.40 1.46
C ILE A 170 -12.25 8.82 0.91
N PHE A 171 -13.35 9.57 0.95
CA PHE A 171 -13.49 10.93 0.41
C PHE A 171 -13.52 11.98 1.52
#